data_AF-A0A662HZC8-F1
#
_entry.id   AF-A0A662HZC8-F1
#
_cell.length_a   1.000
_cell.length_b   1.000
_cell.length_c   1.000
_cell.angle_alpha   90.00
_cell.angle_beta   90.00
_cell.angle_gamma   90.00
#
_symmetry.space_group_name_H-M   'P 1'
#
loop_
_entity.id
_entity.type
_entity.pdbx_description
1 polymer ?
#
loop_
_entity_poly.entity_id
_entity_poly.type
_entity_poly.pdbx_seq_one_letter_code
_entity_poly.pdbx_strand_id
1 'polypeptide(L)'
;GEKARIALAAALIRNPRILVLDEPTAMLDSLTEDRVMEALERATENRTTIIIAHRLSTLKFADKIVVMDGGKIVEQGSHKQLLERGGLYAKLWSSQLKALTRREAIALDRWH
;
A
#
# COMPACT_ATOMS: atom_id res chain seq x y z
N GLY A 1 -8.04 15.68 0.90
CA GLY A 1 -8.80 14.94 1.94
C GLY A 1 -10.20 14.55 1.49
N GLU A 2 -11.17 15.48 1.49
CA GLU A 2 -12.59 15.15 1.35
C GLU A 2 -13.01 14.56 -0.02
N LYS A 3 -12.53 15.15 -1.12
CA LYS A 3 -12.89 14.67 -2.47
C LYS A 3 -12.48 13.22 -2.73
N ALA A 4 -11.33 12.78 -2.23
CA ALA A 4 -10.94 11.37 -2.40
C ALA A 4 -11.67 10.42 -1.45
N ARG A 5 -12.04 10.86 -0.24
CA ARG A 5 -12.89 10.05 0.64
C ARG A 5 -14.24 9.76 -0.02
N ILE A 6 -14.83 10.76 -0.67
CA ILE A 6 -16.08 10.59 -1.45
C ILE A 6 -15.85 9.67 -2.65
N ALA A 7 -14.74 9.83 -3.39
CA ALA A 7 -14.43 8.99 -4.53
C ALA A 7 -14.21 7.52 -4.14
N LEU A 8 -13.49 7.27 -3.04
CA LEU A 8 -13.32 5.94 -2.47
C LEU A 8 -14.67 5.36 -2.08
N ALA A 9 -15.47 6.06 -1.28
CA ALA A 9 -16.80 5.60 -0.88
C ALA A 9 -17.69 5.28 -2.09
N ALA A 10 -17.71 6.14 -3.12
CA ALA A 10 -18.46 5.91 -4.35
C ALA A 10 -17.97 4.67 -5.13
N ALA A 11 -16.65 4.44 -5.17
CA ALA A 11 -16.07 3.24 -5.76
C ALA A 11 -16.47 1.98 -4.98
N LEU A 12 -16.52 2.04 -3.65
CA LEU A 12 -16.92 0.91 -2.80
C LEU A 12 -18.40 0.57 -2.94
N ILE A 13 -19.27 1.58 -2.98
CA ILE A 13 -20.73 1.41 -3.15
C ILE A 13 -21.06 0.68 -4.46
N ARG A 14 -20.28 0.93 -5.53
CA ARG A 14 -20.48 0.28 -6.83
C ARG A 14 -20.07 -1.19 -6.85
N ASN A 15 -19.42 -1.69 -5.80
CA ASN A 15 -18.95 -3.07 -5.66
C ASN A 15 -18.28 -3.65 -6.94
N PRO A 16 -17.25 -2.98 -7.49
CA PRO A 16 -16.63 -3.42 -8.74
C PRO A 16 -15.83 -4.71 -8.54
N ARG A 17 -15.80 -5.57 -9.56
CA ARG A 17 -14.94 -6.77 -9.58
C ARG A 17 -13.44 -6.43 -9.62
N ILE A 18 -13.09 -5.28 -10.19
CA ILE A 18 -11.73 -4.76 -10.30
C ILE A 18 -11.70 -3.36 -9.71
N LEU A 19 -10.83 -3.15 -8.71
CA LEU A 19 -10.62 -1.87 -8.05
C LEU A 19 -9.20 -1.38 -8.35
N VAL A 20 -9.06 -0.15 -8.85
CA VAL A 20 -7.75 0.48 -9.08
C VAL A 20 -7.66 1.70 -8.17
N LEU A 21 -6.62 1.73 -7.33
CA LEU A 21 -6.40 2.79 -6.36
C LEU A 21 -5.05 3.44 -6.64
N ASP A 22 -5.09 4.74 -6.94
CA ASP A 22 -3.90 5.56 -7.09
C ASP A 22 -3.68 6.37 -5.82
N GLU A 23 -2.58 6.10 -5.11
CA GLU A 23 -2.19 6.74 -3.85
C GLU A 23 -3.33 6.88 -2.80
N PRO A 24 -4.05 5.80 -2.41
CA PRO A 24 -5.20 5.91 -1.51
C PRO A 24 -4.83 6.45 -0.11
N THR A 25 -3.55 6.39 0.26
CA THR A 25 -3.02 6.84 1.56
C THR A 25 -2.49 8.27 1.55
N ALA A 26 -2.28 8.91 0.38
CA ALA A 26 -1.82 10.30 0.31
C ALA A 26 -2.87 11.31 0.82
N MET A 27 -4.12 10.87 0.94
CA MET A 27 -5.24 11.66 1.45
C MET A 27 -5.43 11.55 2.98
N LEU A 28 -4.56 10.80 3.68
CA LEU A 28 -4.72 10.43 5.08
C LEU A 28 -3.86 11.30 5.99
N ASP A 29 -4.51 12.25 6.68
CA ASP A 29 -3.92 12.87 7.87
C ASP A 29 -3.70 11.80 8.95
N SER A 30 -2.58 11.91 9.67
CA SER A 30 -2.06 10.98 10.68
C SER A 30 -3.00 10.63 11.84
N LEU A 31 -4.17 11.27 11.94
CA LEU A 31 -5.19 10.99 12.94
C LEU A 31 -6.19 9.90 12.53
N THR A 32 -6.25 9.54 11.24
CA THR A 32 -7.34 8.70 10.67
C THR A 32 -6.85 7.51 9.86
N GLU A 33 -5.55 7.26 9.85
CA GLU A 33 -4.91 6.26 8.99
C GLU A 33 -5.47 4.85 9.26
N ASP A 34 -5.56 4.42 10.52
CA ASP A 34 -6.04 3.07 10.89
C ASP A 34 -7.44 2.76 10.36
N ARG A 35 -8.39 3.71 10.50
CA ARG A 35 -9.78 3.52 10.05
C ARG A 35 -9.89 3.40 8.54
N VAL A 36 -9.08 4.15 7.81
CA VAL A 36 -9.10 4.07 6.34
C VAL A 36 -8.37 2.82 5.86
N MET A 37 -7.33 2.39 6.56
CA MET A 37 -6.66 1.12 6.26
C MET A 37 -7.60 -0.07 6.48
N GLU A 38 -8.41 -0.06 7.54
CA GLU A 38 -9.46 -1.07 7.75
C GLU A 38 -10.54 -1.01 6.65
N ALA A 39 -10.97 0.19 6.24
CA ALA A 39 -11.92 0.36 5.16
C ALA A 39 -11.35 -0.12 3.80
N LEU A 40 -10.06 0.10 3.56
CA LEU A 40 -9.35 -0.37 2.38
C LEU A 40 -9.22 -1.89 2.37
N GLU A 41 -8.89 -2.50 3.51
CA GLU A 41 -8.82 -3.96 3.65
C GLU A 41 -10.16 -4.62 3.32
N ARG A 42 -11.25 -4.16 3.97
CA ARG A 42 -12.62 -4.60 3.67
C ARG A 42 -13.02 -4.34 2.21
N ALA A 43 -12.54 -3.22 1.67
CA ALA A 43 -12.77 -2.88 0.28
C ALA A 43 -12.03 -3.77 -0.71
N THR A 44 -10.93 -4.41 -0.31
CA THR A 44 -10.18 -5.34 -1.16
C THR A 44 -10.67 -6.78 -1.05
N GLU A 45 -11.44 -7.11 -0.01
CA GLU A 45 -12.00 -8.45 0.16
C GLU A 45 -12.86 -8.86 -1.06
N ASN A 46 -12.64 -10.10 -1.51
CA ASN A 46 -13.38 -10.74 -2.61
C ASN A 46 -13.31 -10.00 -3.96
N ARG A 47 -12.28 -9.17 -4.20
CA ARG A 47 -12.09 -8.49 -5.48
C ARG A 47 -10.63 -8.36 -5.89
N THR A 48 -10.38 -8.22 -7.18
CA THR A 48 -9.04 -7.93 -7.69
C THR A 48 -8.75 -6.45 -7.48
N THR A 49 -7.77 -6.14 -6.63
CA THR A 49 -7.36 -4.76 -6.35
C THR A 49 -5.96 -4.50 -6.85
N ILE A 50 -5.78 -3.41 -7.59
CA ILE A 50 -4.49 -2.88 -8.02
C ILE A 50 -4.25 -1.58 -7.26
N ILE A 51 -3.17 -1.51 -6.50
CA ILE A 51 -2.80 -0.33 -5.70
C ILE A 51 -1.47 0.20 -6.21
N ILE A 52 -1.46 1.47 -6.62
CA ILE A 52 -0.24 2.23 -6.88
C ILE A 52 0.15 2.88 -5.54
N ALA A 53 1.18 2.31 -4.91
CA ALA A 53 1.58 2.70 -3.56
C ALA A 53 2.92 3.45 -3.56
N HIS A 54 2.92 4.64 -2.97
CA HIS A 54 4.12 5.41 -2.68
C HIS A 54 4.55 5.29 -1.20
N ARG A 55 3.68 4.73 -0.34
CA ARG A 55 3.94 4.49 1.09
C ARG A 55 3.96 3.01 1.42
N LEU A 56 4.91 2.59 2.25
CA LEU A 56 5.05 1.19 2.69
C LEU A 56 3.83 0.63 3.40
N SER A 57 3.11 1.46 4.16
CA SER A 57 1.94 1.04 4.95
C SER A 57 0.85 0.42 4.08
N THR A 58 0.78 0.79 2.80
CA THR A 58 -0.23 0.29 1.85
C THR A 58 0.16 -1.03 1.19
N LEU A 59 1.45 -1.34 1.14
CA LEU A 59 1.96 -2.60 0.57
C LEU A 59 1.69 -3.81 1.45
N LYS A 60 1.34 -3.61 2.73
CA LYS A 60 1.06 -4.68 3.70
C LYS A 60 -0.10 -5.59 3.30
N PHE A 61 -1.01 -5.10 2.48
CA PHE A 61 -2.20 -5.82 2.02
C PHE A 61 -2.01 -6.49 0.66
N ALA A 62 -0.84 -6.34 0.03
CA ALA A 62 -0.62 -6.86 -1.30
C ALA A 62 -0.19 -8.33 -1.25
N ASP A 63 -1.00 -9.22 -1.85
CA ASP A 63 -0.61 -10.61 -2.08
C ASP A 63 0.62 -10.70 -3.01
N LYS A 64 0.70 -9.77 -3.98
CA LYS A 64 1.77 -9.68 -4.96
C LYS A 64 2.17 -8.23 -5.18
N ILE A 65 3.47 -7.98 -5.14
CA ILE A 65 4.08 -6.69 -5.40
C ILE A 65 4.76 -6.74 -6.76
N VAL A 66 4.58 -5.68 -7.54
CA VAL A 66 5.25 -5.46 -8.83
C VAL A 66 6.06 -4.18 -8.73
N VAL A 67 7.36 -4.28 -8.93
CA VAL A 67 8.29 -3.14 -8.90
C VAL A 67 8.57 -2.71 -10.32
N MET A 68 8.35 -1.41 -10.58
CA MET A 68 8.61 -0.80 -11.87
C MET A 68 9.77 0.19 -11.78
N ASP A 69 10.65 0.15 -12.77
CA ASP A 69 11.74 1.11 -12.97
C ASP A 69 11.94 1.37 -14.47
N GLY A 70 12.10 2.64 -14.85
CA GLY A 70 12.25 3.03 -16.26
C GLY A 70 11.12 2.53 -17.20
N GLY A 71 9.89 2.39 -16.69
CA GLY A 71 8.75 1.86 -17.45
C GLY A 71 8.74 0.34 -17.66
N LYS A 72 9.62 -0.40 -16.97
CA LYS A 72 9.71 -1.87 -17.05
C LYS A 72 9.45 -2.50 -15.69
N ILE A 73 8.88 -3.71 -15.69
CA ILE A 73 8.80 -4.53 -14.48
C ILE A 73 10.19 -5.10 -14.21
N VAL A 74 10.80 -4.68 -13.10
CA VAL A 74 12.15 -5.14 -12.71
C VAL A 74 12.10 -6.25 -11.67
N GLU A 75 11.05 -6.28 -10.83
CA GLU A 75 10.85 -7.34 -9.85
C GLU A 75 9.35 -7.63 -9.63
N GLN A 76 9.04 -8.87 -9.24
CA GLN A 76 7.70 -9.26 -8.81
C GLN A 76 7.78 -10.39 -7.78
N GLY A 77 6.88 -10.38 -6.80
CA GLY A 77 6.80 -11.41 -5.77
C GLY A 77 6.03 -10.97 -4.54
N SER A 78 6.01 -11.80 -3.51
CA SER A 78 5.55 -11.37 -2.19
C SER A 78 6.58 -10.46 -1.53
N HIS A 79 6.14 -9.69 -0.52
CA HIS A 79 7.03 -8.85 0.27
C HIS A 79 8.27 -9.60 0.77
N LYS A 80 8.07 -10.79 1.37
CA LYS A 80 9.15 -11.62 1.89
C LYS A 80 10.15 -12.02 0.80
N GLN A 81 9.66 -12.51 -0.34
CA GLN A 81 10.51 -12.93 -1.45
C GLN A 81 11.34 -11.76 -2.01
N LEU A 82 10.75 -10.57 -2.09
CA LEU A 82 11.43 -9.38 -2.61
C LEU A 82 12.45 -8.82 -1.62
N LEU A 83 12.19 -8.91 -0.31
CA LEU A 83 13.19 -8.56 0.71
C LEU A 83 14.39 -9.51 0.69
N GLU A 84 14.14 -10.83 0.63
CA GLU A 84 15.20 -11.85 0.59
C GLU A 84 16.11 -11.69 -0.64
N ARG A 85 15.55 -11.22 -1.77
CA ARG A 85 16.32 -10.95 -3.00
C ARG A 85 17.25 -9.75 -2.88
N GLY A 86 17.03 -8.83 -1.94
CA GLY A 86 17.88 -7.65 -1.76
C GLY A 86 17.87 -6.68 -2.96
N GLY A 87 16.83 -6.73 -3.79
CA GLY A 87 16.71 -5.95 -5.02
C GLY A 87 16.37 -4.46 -4.81
N LEU A 88 15.85 -3.83 -5.87
CA LEU A 88 15.32 -2.46 -5.81
C LEU A 88 14.21 -2.34 -4.77
N TYR A 89 13.33 -3.35 -4.66
CA TYR A 89 12.31 -3.39 -3.61
C TYR A 89 12.90 -3.19 -2.21
N ALA A 90 13.90 -4.00 -1.85
CA ALA A 90 14.51 -3.99 -0.53
C ALA A 90 15.22 -2.66 -0.24
N LYS A 91 15.81 -2.02 -1.27
CA LYS A 91 16.41 -0.68 -1.17
C LYS A 91 15.37 0.40 -0.91
N LEU A 92 14.27 0.41 -1.67
CA LEU A 92 13.15 1.34 -1.48
C LEU A 92 12.51 1.15 -0.10
N TRP A 93 12.33 -0.11 0.32
CA TRP A 93 11.85 -0.48 1.65
C TRP A 93 12.74 0.09 2.75
N SER A 94 14.05 -0.16 2.67
CA SER A 94 15.02 0.34 3.64
C SER A 94 15.09 1.87 3.68
N SER A 95 14.97 2.53 2.53
CA SER A 95 14.97 3.99 2.44
C SER A 95 13.73 4.60 3.09
N GLN A 96 12.55 4.03 2.85
CA GLN A 96 11.34 4.50 3.50
C GLN A 96 11.40 4.25 5.01
N LEU A 97 11.85 3.07 5.48
CA LEU A 97 12.04 2.80 6.91
C LEU A 97 12.92 3.85 7.61
N LYS A 98 14.00 4.30 6.97
CA LYS A 98 14.88 5.36 7.50
C LYS A 98 14.21 6.74 7.54
N ALA A 99 13.25 6.98 6.66
CA ALA A 99 12.48 8.22 6.59
C ALA A 99 11.23 8.21 7.50
N LEU A 100 10.87 7.06 8.07
CA LEU A 100 9.72 6.94 8.98
C LEU A 100 9.99 7.61 10.32
N THR A 101 8.94 8.22 10.87
CA THR A 101 8.96 8.75 12.23
C THR A 101 8.95 7.59 13.25
N ARG A 102 9.42 7.84 14.49
CA ARG A 102 9.49 6.81 15.56
C ARG A 102 8.17 6.08 15.83
N ARG A 103 7.02 6.63 15.45
CA ARG A 103 5.69 5.99 15.56
C ARG A 103 5.41 4.97 14.46
N GLU A 104 5.79 5.25 13.22
CA GLU A 104 5.58 4.35 12.08
C GLU A 104 6.55 3.14 12.15
N ALA A 105 7.75 3.35 12.67
CA ALA A 105 8.72 2.27 12.93
C ALA A 105 8.19 1.24 13.93
N ILE A 106 7.49 1.66 14.99
CA ILE A 106 6.91 0.77 16.02
C ILE A 106 5.79 -0.13 15.45
N ALA A 107 5.04 0.37 14.46
CA ALA A 107 4.00 -0.44 13.80
C ALA A 107 4.59 -1.51 12.88
N LEU A 108 5.77 -1.26 12.30
CA LEU A 108 6.47 -2.18 11.40
C LEU A 108 7.35 -3.20 12.15
N ASP A 109 7.86 -2.86 13.33
CA ASP A 109 8.71 -3.76 14.14
C ASP A 109 7.96 -5.00 14.67
N ARG A 110 6.63 -4.94 14.78
CA ARG A 110 5.77 -6.10 15.13
C ARG A 110 5.69 -7.18 14.03
N TRP A 111 6.35 -6.95 12.90
CA TRP A 111 6.31 -7.82 11.73
C TRP A 111 7.56 -8.71 11.59
N HIS A 112 8.53 -8.56 12.49
CA HIS A 112 9.66 -9.48 12.63
C HIS A 112 9.27 -10.79 13.33
#